data_AF-A0A4Y6V3P6-F1
#
_entry.id   AF-A0A4Y6V3P6-F1
#
_cell.length_a   1.000
_cell.length_b   1.000
_cell.length_c   1.000
_cell.angle_alpha   90.00
_cell.angle_beta   90.00
_cell.angle_gamma   90.00
#
_symmetry.space_group_name_H-M   'P 1'
#
loop_
_entity.id
_entity.type
_entity.pdbx_description
1 polymer ?
#
loop_
_entity_poly.entity_id
_entity_poly.type
_entity_poly.pdbx_seq_one_letter_code
_entity_poly.pdbx_strand_id
1 'polypeptide(L)'
;MTPKFEAGAAVRWTSQSQGSTKEKVGTVHAVVPVGESPIDYLTKPYSSAQIKFDKLISTTSYVRYLIAVPRGGRSVKVDYYCPRPALLQVADRE
;
A
#
# COMPACT_ATOMS: atom_id res chain seq x y z
N MET A 1 1.36 -6.97 18.45
CA MET A 1 0.44 -5.92 17.95
C MET A 1 -0.48 -6.54 16.92
N THR A 2 -1.79 -6.39 17.08
CA THR A 2 -2.78 -6.90 16.11
C THR A 2 -2.84 -5.95 14.91
N PRO A 3 -2.86 -6.45 13.66
CA PRO A 3 -3.01 -5.59 12.49
C PRO A 3 -4.39 -4.90 12.50
N LYS A 4 -4.41 -3.62 12.13
CA LYS A 4 -5.61 -2.78 12.00
C LYS A 4 -6.45 -3.17 10.79
N PHE A 5 -5.83 -3.67 9.74
CA PHE A 5 -6.48 -4.11 8.51
C PHE A 5 -5.97 -5.49 8.10
N GLU A 6 -6.82 -6.27 7.47
CA GLU A 6 -6.49 -7.59 6.93
C GLU A 6 -6.29 -7.53 5.41
N ALA A 7 -5.64 -8.56 4.86
CA ALA A 7 -5.54 -8.71 3.40
C ALA A 7 -6.95 -8.78 2.77
N GLY A 8 -7.13 -8.09 1.65
CA GLY A 8 -8.43 -7.94 0.98
C GLY A 8 -9.28 -6.77 1.48
N ALA A 9 -8.91 -6.10 2.58
CA ALA A 9 -9.61 -4.92 3.04
C ALA A 9 -9.46 -3.75 2.05
N ALA A 10 -10.57 -3.07 1.75
CA ALA A 10 -10.55 -1.82 0.99
C ALA A 10 -10.19 -0.67 1.92
N VAL A 11 -9.20 0.12 1.53
CA VAL A 11 -8.68 1.23 2.33
C VAL A 11 -8.49 2.48 1.48
N ARG A 12 -8.63 3.63 2.13
CA ARG A 12 -8.34 4.94 1.53
C ARG A 12 -7.37 5.74 2.39
N TRP A 13 -6.62 6.62 1.73
CA TRP A 13 -5.76 7.60 2.40
C TRP A 13 -5.47 8.79 1.50
N THR A 14 -5.09 9.90 2.13
CA THR A 14 -4.57 11.07 1.43
C THR A 14 -3.05 10.95 1.27
N SER A 15 -2.58 11.07 0.03
CA SER A 15 -1.18 11.06 -0.34
C SER A 15 -0.75 12.44 -0.82
N GLN A 16 0.33 12.99 -0.26
CA GLN A 16 0.96 14.22 -0.74
C GLN A 16 2.28 13.89 -1.44
N SER A 17 2.52 14.47 -2.61
CA SER A 17 3.81 14.41 -3.31
C SER A 17 3.98 15.64 -4.18
N GLN A 18 5.15 16.29 -4.09
CA GLN A 18 5.52 17.46 -4.93
C GLN A 18 4.43 18.56 -4.96
N GLY A 19 3.87 18.92 -3.80
CA GLY A 19 2.82 19.94 -3.70
C GLY A 19 1.43 19.52 -4.18
N SER A 20 1.26 18.28 -4.68
CA SER A 20 -0.03 17.72 -5.03
C SER A 20 -0.54 16.77 -3.94
N THR A 21 -1.77 17.00 -3.51
CA THR A 21 -2.51 16.13 -2.59
C THR A 21 -3.55 15.35 -3.38
N LYS A 22 -3.55 14.03 -3.24
CA LYS A 22 -4.52 13.14 -3.90
C LYS A 22 -5.02 12.10 -2.92
N GLU A 23 -6.32 11.87 -2.92
CA GLU A 23 -6.88 10.68 -2.30
C GLU A 23 -6.51 9.44 -3.13
N LYS A 24 -6.24 8.34 -2.44
CA LYS A 24 -5.98 7.03 -3.02
C LYS A 24 -6.92 6.04 -2.38
N VAL A 25 -7.45 5.15 -3.21
CA VAL A 25 -8.24 3.99 -2.78
C VAL A 25 -7.52 2.75 -3.31
N GLY A 26 -7.42 1.72 -2.48
CA GLY A 26 -6.80 0.47 -2.86
C GLY A 26 -7.17 -0.66 -1.92
N THR A 27 -6.64 -1.84 -2.21
CA THR A 27 -6.87 -3.05 -1.43
C THR A 27 -5.60 -3.43 -0.70
N VAL A 28 -5.70 -3.78 0.59
CA VAL A 28 -4.58 -4.37 1.33
C VAL A 28 -4.21 -5.67 0.66
N HIS A 29 -3.07 -5.67 -0.03
CA HIS A 29 -2.49 -6.84 -0.70
C HIS A 29 -1.83 -7.77 0.33
N ALA A 30 -1.10 -7.20 1.28
CA ALA A 30 -0.49 -7.94 2.37
C ALA A 30 -0.28 -7.08 3.61
N VAL A 31 -0.28 -7.74 4.77
CA VAL A 31 0.22 -7.18 6.04
C VAL A 31 1.67 -7.62 6.16
N VAL A 32 2.58 -6.67 6.24
CA VAL A 32 4.03 -6.90 6.30
C VAL A 32 4.49 -6.72 7.75
N PRO A 33 4.97 -7.78 8.42
CA PRO A 33 5.47 -7.72 9.78
C PRO A 33 6.68 -6.78 9.94
N VAL A 34 6.95 -6.42 11.20
CA VAL A 34 8.16 -5.66 11.56
C VAL A 34 9.39 -6.50 11.24
N GLY A 35 10.42 -5.88 10.66
CA GLY A 35 11.65 -6.56 10.27
C GLY A 35 11.60 -7.25 8.91
N GLU A 36 10.48 -7.19 8.20
CA GLU A 36 10.34 -7.77 6.86
C GLU A 36 10.32 -6.73 5.74
N SER A 37 10.66 -7.17 4.54
CA SER A 37 10.62 -6.35 3.32
C SER A 37 9.27 -6.49 2.64
N PRO A 38 8.56 -5.38 2.34
CA PRO A 38 7.30 -5.45 1.60
C PRO A 38 7.42 -6.05 0.20
N ILE A 39 8.63 -6.07 -0.38
CA ILE A 39 8.84 -6.65 -1.71
C ILE A 39 8.67 -8.16 -1.71
N ASP A 40 8.99 -8.83 -0.61
CA ASP A 40 8.93 -10.30 -0.52
C ASP A 40 7.48 -10.80 -0.59
N TYR A 41 6.51 -9.90 -0.39
CA TYR A 41 5.07 -10.13 -0.48
C TYR A 41 4.49 -9.87 -1.88
N LEU A 42 5.33 -9.52 -2.87
CA LEU A 42 4.92 -9.31 -4.25
C LEU A 42 5.36 -10.48 -5.14
N THR A 43 4.42 -11.00 -5.92
CA THR A 43 4.74 -11.98 -6.98
C THR A 43 5.00 -11.25 -8.29
N LYS A 44 6.11 -11.57 -8.95
CA LYS A 44 6.43 -11.05 -10.29
C LYS A 44 5.43 -11.57 -11.34
N PRO A 45 5.16 -10.80 -12.42
CA PRO A 45 5.89 -9.62 -12.86
C PRO A 45 5.35 -8.29 -12.31
N TYR A 46 6.25 -7.44 -11.81
CA TYR A 46 6.00 -6.01 -11.59
C TYR A 46 7.22 -5.19 -12.01
N SER A 47 6.98 -3.99 -12.53
CA SER A 47 8.04 -3.03 -12.88
C SER A 47 8.43 -2.18 -11.66
N SER A 48 9.66 -1.65 -11.67
CA SER A 48 10.10 -0.69 -10.64
C SER A 48 9.18 0.53 -10.56
N ALA A 49 8.61 0.96 -11.70
CA ALA A 49 7.67 2.07 -11.77
C ALA A 49 6.34 1.81 -11.04
N GLN A 50 6.00 0.56 -10.73
CA GLN A 50 4.82 0.20 -9.95
C GLN A 50 5.06 0.25 -8.44
N ILE A 51 6.32 0.32 -7.99
CA ILE A 51 6.66 0.38 -6.56
C ILE A 51 6.73 1.84 -6.15
N LYS A 52 5.81 2.27 -5.28
CA LYS A 52 5.63 3.66 -4.83
C LYS A 52 6.01 3.84 -3.36
N PHE A 53 6.96 3.04 -2.90
CA PHE A 53 7.48 3.03 -1.54
C PHE A 53 8.97 2.67 -1.55
N ASP A 54 9.66 3.02 -0.47
CA ASP A 54 11.04 2.58 -0.25
C ASP A 54 11.07 1.08 0.08
N LYS A 55 11.93 0.36 -0.65
CA LYS A 55 12.15 -1.08 -0.60
C LYS A 55 12.93 -1.54 0.64
N LEU A 56 13.48 -0.60 1.42
CA LEU A 56 14.22 -0.92 2.63
C LEU A 56 13.36 -1.71 3.62
N ILE A 57 14.00 -2.67 4.29
CA ILE A 57 13.44 -3.42 5.41
C ILE A 57 12.94 -2.42 6.43
N SER A 58 11.73 -2.65 6.94
CA SER A 58 11.17 -1.77 7.96
C SER A 58 11.97 -1.93 9.25
N THR A 59 12.87 -0.98 9.52
CA THR A 59 13.45 -0.73 10.85
C THR A 59 12.44 -0.07 11.80
N THR A 60 11.19 0.04 11.36
CA THR A 60 10.14 0.76 12.05
C THR A 60 9.38 -0.16 12.98
N SER A 61 9.00 0.33 14.16
CA SER A 61 8.32 -0.43 15.21
C SER A 61 6.84 -0.77 14.92
N TYR A 62 6.41 -0.71 13.66
CA TYR A 62 5.02 -0.97 13.26
C TYR A 62 4.92 -1.84 12.00
N VAL A 63 3.80 -2.58 11.90
CA VAL A 63 3.43 -3.35 10.70
C VAL A 63 3.16 -2.41 9.52
N ARG A 64 3.65 -2.77 8.33
CA ARG A 64 3.35 -2.03 7.10
C ARG A 64 2.19 -2.70 6.37
N TYR A 65 1.37 -1.91 5.70
CA TYR A 65 0.35 -2.42 4.79
C TYR A 65 0.83 -2.22 3.37
N LEU A 66 0.98 -3.31 2.64
CA LEU A 66 1.20 -3.27 1.19
C LEU A 66 -0.16 -3.14 0.52
N ILE A 67 -0.38 -2.06 -0.21
CA ILE A 67 -1.67 -1.73 -0.80
C ILE A 67 -1.55 -1.71 -2.32
N ALA A 68 -2.41 -2.48 -2.97
CA ALA A 68 -2.61 -2.50 -4.40
C ALA A 68 -3.59 -1.40 -4.82
N VAL A 69 -3.15 -0.50 -5.69
CA VAL A 69 -3.95 0.60 -6.26
C VAL A 69 -4.02 0.44 -7.78
N PRO A 70 -5.21 0.17 -8.34
CA PRO A 70 -5.40 0.21 -9.79
C PRO A 70 -5.08 1.61 -10.32
N ARG A 71 -4.32 1.72 -11.42
CA ARG A 71 -4.01 3.03 -12.04
C ARG A 71 -5.23 3.73 -12.65
N GLY A 72 -6.34 3.02 -12.80
CA GLY A 72 -7.56 3.50 -13.44
C GLY A 72 -7.43 3.66 -14.95
N GLY A 73 -8.46 4.25 -15.57
CA GLY A 73 -8.57 4.41 -17.02
C GLY A 73 -8.58 3.06 -17.74
N ARG A 74 -7.86 2.95 -18.86
CA ARG A 74 -7.72 1.70 -19.64
C ARG A 74 -6.56 0.81 -19.16
N SER A 75 -5.89 1.17 -18.06
CA SER A 75 -4.71 0.44 -17.60
C SER A 75 -5.10 -0.74 -16.72
N VAL A 76 -4.62 -1.93 -17.08
CA VAL A 76 -4.68 -3.12 -16.22
C VAL A 76 -3.57 -3.14 -15.16
N LYS A 77 -2.73 -2.09 -15.10
CA LYS A 77 -1.58 -2.03 -14.19
C LYS A 77 -2.00 -1.61 -12.79
N VAL A 78 -1.35 -2.23 -11.80
CA VAL A 78 -1.48 -1.93 -10.38
C VAL A 78 -0.20 -1.26 -9.89
N ASP A 79 -0.34 -0.18 -9.12
CA ASP A 79 0.73 0.41 -8.34
C ASP A 79 0.64 -0.07 -6.88
N TYR A 80 1.79 -0.30 -6.26
CA TYR A 80 1.89 -0.76 -4.89
C TYR A 80 2.43 0.35 -3.99
N TYR A 81 1.75 0.55 -2.85
CA TYR A 81 2.08 1.57 -1.86
C TYR A 81 2.25 0.96 -0.47
N CYS A 82 3.06 1.61 0.37
CA CYS A 82 3.15 1.33 1.80
C CYS A 82 3.00 2.61 2.62
N PRO A 83 1.78 3.18 2.71
CA PRO A 83 1.53 4.37 3.51
C PRO A 83 1.67 4.08 5.01
N ARG A 84 1.79 5.15 5.80
CA ARG A 84 1.80 5.03 7.26
C ARG A 84 0.46 4.48 7.74
N PRO A 85 0.43 3.48 8.65
CA PRO A 85 -0.81 2.92 9.21
C PRO A 85 -1.81 3.96 9.73
N ALA A 86 -1.30 5.03 10.34
CA ALA A 86 -2.12 6.11 10.89
C ALA A 86 -2.91 6.91 9.84
N LEU A 87 -2.49 6.89 8.57
CA LEU A 87 -3.17 7.60 7.48
C LEU A 87 -4.30 6.78 6.85
N LEU A 88 -4.34 5.47 7.12
CA LEU A 88 -5.28 4.55 6.50
C LEU A 88 -6.63 4.57 7.21
N GLN A 89 -7.67 4.65 6.39
CA GLN A 89 -9.08 4.56 6.77
C GLN A 89 -9.75 3.45 5.98
N VAL A 90 -10.84 2.89 6.51
CA VAL A 90 -11.70 1.98 5.74
C VAL A 90 -12.26 2.74 4.55
N ALA A 91 -12.20 2.14 3.36
CA ALA A 91 -12.98 2.61 2.23
C ALA A 91 -14.32 1.88 2.25
N ASP A 92 -15.42 2.63 2.33
CA ASP A 92 -16.76 2.06 2.23
C ASP A 92 -16.88 1.27 0.91
N ARG A 93 -17.48 0.08 0.99
CA ARG A 93 -17.96 -0.64 -0.19
C ARG A 93 -19.36 -0.09 -0.44
N GLU A 94 -19.50 0.87 -1.35
CA GLU A 94 -20.82 1.22 -1.91
C GLU A 94 -21.42 0.02 -2.65
#